data_AF-A0AAV2IBT1-F1
#
_entry.id   AF-A0AAV2IBT1-F1
#
_cell.length_a   1.000
_cell.length_b   1.000
_cell.length_c   1.000
_cell.angle_alpha   90.00
_cell.angle_beta   90.00
_cell.angle_gamma   90.00
#
_symmetry.space_group_name_H-M   'P 1'
#
loop_
_entity.id
_entity.type
_entity.pdbx_description
1 polymer ?
#
loop_
_entity_poly.entity_id
_entity_poly.type
_entity_poly.pdbx_seq_one_letter_code
_entity_poly.pdbx_strand_id
1 'polypeptide(L)'
;MLQPGYVLVHDWIRLPEGAEILRSISSINGHHLRPYGLLERPSLPSNFQVEDVNYKIAVVGKSGVGKTSTIARLSGHPVPSTHSETAGIQVTKMYWPVKIAHLNKIVMMNLSLWDTGEIAVKKFDHILPACKSDVDGILFLFSFVDKGSWEEIPHLISRLTDPQDQLSKIVIGTKFDQYAHSEVSQRELREFESRWQMPVLKMCNIASQETGVGLCDIIPVLNCICEHLWHRDVLKEEQK
;
A
#
# COMPACT_ATOMS: atom_id res chain seq x y z
N MET A 1 -2.70 -16.83 7.37
CA MET A 1 -2.06 -15.55 7.01
C MET A 1 -0.75 -15.90 6.33
N LEU A 2 -0.43 -15.24 5.22
CA LEU A 2 0.83 -15.44 4.51
C LEU A 2 1.99 -15.04 5.43
N GLN A 3 2.99 -15.90 5.59
CA GLN A 3 4.15 -15.55 6.40
C GLN A 3 5.03 -14.56 5.62
N PRO A 4 5.53 -13.48 6.26
CA PRO A 4 6.42 -12.54 5.60
C PRO A 4 7.65 -13.24 5.02
N GLY A 5 7.94 -12.98 3.76
CA GLY A 5 9.09 -13.54 3.06
C GLY A 5 8.88 -14.97 2.52
N TYR A 6 7.64 -15.43 2.45
CA TYR A 6 7.29 -16.74 1.88
C TYR A 6 7.48 -16.75 0.36
N VAL A 7 7.08 -15.67 -0.33
CA VAL A 7 7.17 -15.61 -1.81
C VAL A 7 8.21 -14.59 -2.28
N LEU A 8 8.47 -13.55 -1.48
CA LEU A 8 9.44 -12.51 -1.79
C LEU A 8 10.63 -12.57 -0.84
N VAL A 9 11.83 -12.26 -1.32
CA VAL A 9 12.99 -12.10 -0.43
C VAL A 9 12.95 -10.69 0.15
N HIS A 10 12.61 -10.48 1.42
CA HIS A 10 12.40 -9.11 1.96
C HIS A 10 13.68 -8.29 2.14
N ASP A 11 14.79 -8.92 2.50
CA ASP A 11 16.05 -8.22 2.81
C ASP A 11 16.93 -7.93 1.57
N TRP A 12 16.52 -8.40 0.40
CA TRP A 12 17.29 -8.26 -0.84
C TRP A 12 17.58 -6.79 -1.20
N ILE A 13 16.67 -5.87 -0.83
CA ILE A 13 16.78 -4.44 -1.10
C ILE A 13 17.98 -3.81 -0.37
N ARG A 14 18.48 -4.46 0.69
CA ARG A 14 19.67 -4.06 1.44
C ARG A 14 20.97 -4.61 0.84
N LEU A 15 20.89 -5.59 -0.06
CA LEU A 15 22.04 -6.14 -0.76
C LEU A 15 22.53 -5.16 -1.84
N PRO A 16 23.79 -5.26 -2.32
CA PRO A 16 24.34 -4.33 -3.31
C PRO A 16 23.47 -4.19 -4.57
N GLU A 17 22.93 -5.30 -5.06
CA GLU A 17 22.03 -5.38 -6.20
C GLU A 17 20.74 -4.56 -5.99
N GLY A 18 20.07 -4.78 -4.85
CA GLY A 18 18.85 -4.06 -4.50
C GLY A 18 19.08 -2.59 -4.17
N ALA A 19 20.22 -2.27 -3.56
CA ALA A 19 20.60 -0.89 -3.24
C ALA A 19 20.82 -0.04 -4.49
N GLU A 20 21.37 -0.61 -5.57
CA GLU A 20 21.56 0.10 -6.85
C GLU A 20 20.22 0.44 -7.52
N ILE A 21 19.29 -0.52 -7.54
CA ILE A 21 17.91 -0.29 -8.03
C ILE A 21 17.20 0.73 -7.15
N LEU A 22 17.28 0.57 -5.82
CA LEU A 22 16.66 1.49 -4.87
C LEU A 22 17.15 2.92 -5.08
N ARG A 23 18.45 3.12 -5.36
CA ARG A 23 19.01 4.43 -5.67
C ARG A 23 18.41 5.07 -6.92
N SER A 24 18.10 4.26 -7.94
CA SER A 24 17.49 4.72 -9.20
C SER A 24 16.04 5.18 -9.04
N ILE A 25 15.34 4.66 -8.04
CA ILE A 25 13.93 4.99 -7.75
C ILE A 25 13.75 5.89 -6.53
N SER A 26 14.84 6.24 -5.85
CA SER A 26 14.83 7.16 -4.72
C SER A 26 15.04 8.60 -5.18
N SER A 27 14.65 9.54 -4.32
CA SER A 27 14.97 10.95 -4.46
C SER A 27 16.48 11.20 -4.48
N ILE A 28 16.89 12.39 -4.91
CA ILE A 28 18.30 12.80 -4.98
C ILE A 28 19.00 12.70 -3.61
N ASN A 29 18.27 12.97 -2.52
CA ASN A 29 18.78 12.86 -1.16
C ASN A 29 18.69 11.43 -0.58
N GLY A 30 18.10 10.47 -1.30
CA GLY A 30 17.98 9.07 -0.89
C GLY A 30 17.06 8.80 0.30
N HIS A 31 16.31 9.80 0.78
CA HIS A 31 15.49 9.68 1.99
C HIS A 31 14.04 9.26 1.72
N HIS A 32 13.56 9.44 0.49
CA HIS A 32 12.21 9.09 0.07
C HIS A 32 12.23 8.52 -1.34
N LEU A 33 11.15 7.86 -1.74
CA LEU A 33 10.99 7.46 -3.14
C LEU A 33 10.84 8.69 -4.02
N ARG A 34 11.30 8.57 -5.26
CA ARG A 34 11.02 9.59 -6.28
C ARG A 34 9.53 9.52 -6.62
N PRO A 35 8.79 10.64 -6.56
CA PRO A 35 7.43 10.67 -7.08
C PRO A 35 7.44 10.55 -8.61
N TYR A 36 6.48 9.82 -9.17
CA TYR A 36 6.34 9.61 -10.61
C TYR A 36 5.01 10.14 -11.12
N GLY A 37 5.04 10.80 -12.28
CA GLY A 37 3.85 11.11 -13.04
C GLY A 37 3.17 9.86 -13.63
N LEU A 38 1.91 9.99 -14.06
CA LEU A 38 1.13 8.87 -14.60
C LEU A 38 1.76 8.19 -15.84
N LEU A 39 2.59 8.93 -16.59
CA LEU A 39 3.27 8.45 -17.78
C LEU A 39 4.78 8.22 -17.55
N GLU A 40 5.30 8.59 -16.38
CA GLU A 40 6.71 8.44 -16.06
C GLU A 40 7.01 7.03 -15.59
N ARG A 41 8.25 6.57 -15.84
CA ARG A 41 8.77 5.27 -15.41
C ARG A 41 10.19 5.42 -14.86
N PRO A 42 10.61 4.56 -13.92
CA PRO A 42 11.99 4.55 -13.45
C PRO A 42 12.95 4.16 -14.58
N SER A 43 14.02 4.91 -14.75
CA SER A 43 15.14 4.54 -15.62
C SER A 43 16.11 3.68 -14.81
N LEU A 44 16.06 2.36 -15.00
CA LEU A 44 17.00 1.43 -14.37
C LEU A 44 18.30 1.35 -15.17
N PRO A 45 19.44 1.05 -14.53
CA PRO A 45 20.68 0.85 -15.26
C PRO A 45 20.61 -0.46 -16.08
N SER A 46 21.30 -0.47 -17.23
CA SER A 46 21.14 -1.48 -18.29
C SER A 46 21.58 -2.89 -17.91
N ASN A 47 22.31 -3.03 -16.81
CA ASN A 47 22.67 -4.31 -16.20
C ASN A 47 21.47 -5.04 -15.60
N PHE A 48 20.35 -4.35 -15.36
CA PHE A 48 19.13 -4.95 -14.83
C PHE A 48 18.09 -5.19 -15.93
N GLN A 49 17.78 -6.47 -16.19
CA GLN A 49 16.58 -6.86 -16.90
C GLN A 49 15.46 -7.12 -15.89
N VAL A 50 14.56 -6.16 -15.75
CA VAL A 50 13.43 -6.24 -14.81
C VAL A 50 12.13 -6.28 -15.60
N GLU A 51 11.28 -7.24 -15.26
CA GLU A 51 9.92 -7.31 -15.82
C GLU A 51 8.96 -6.43 -15.03
N ASP A 52 8.06 -5.78 -15.75
CA ASP A 52 7.03 -4.93 -15.18
C ASP A 52 5.74 -5.71 -14.93
N VAL A 53 5.20 -5.63 -13.72
CA VAL A 53 3.90 -6.19 -13.36
C VAL A 53 3.02 -5.10 -12.81
N ASN A 54 1.81 -4.96 -13.35
CA ASN A 54 0.92 -3.84 -13.03
C ASN A 54 -0.16 -4.29 -12.04
N TYR A 55 -0.34 -3.50 -10.98
CA TYR A 55 -1.39 -3.72 -10.00
C TYR A 55 -2.23 -2.46 -9.80
N LYS A 56 -3.55 -2.62 -9.87
CA LYS A 56 -4.52 -1.60 -9.46
C LYS A 56 -4.92 -1.85 -8.01
N ILE A 57 -4.72 -0.86 -7.15
CA ILE A 57 -5.03 -0.96 -5.72
C ILE A 57 -6.04 0.12 -5.34
N ALA A 58 -7.20 -0.29 -4.83
CA ALA A 58 -8.18 0.65 -4.29
C ALA A 58 -7.85 1.00 -2.84
N VAL A 59 -7.90 2.29 -2.47
CA VAL A 59 -7.67 2.75 -1.10
C VAL A 59 -9.00 3.22 -0.51
N VAL A 60 -9.41 2.59 0.59
CA VAL A 60 -10.74 2.74 1.17
C VAL A 60 -10.62 2.97 2.66
N GLY A 61 -11.46 3.87 3.19
CA GLY A 61 -11.57 4.17 4.61
C GLY A 61 -12.35 5.45 4.80
N LYS A 62 -12.75 5.72 6.04
CA LYS A 62 -13.47 6.94 6.42
C LYS A 62 -12.71 8.22 6.03
N SER A 63 -13.42 9.34 5.85
CA SER A 63 -12.79 10.65 5.65
C SER A 63 -11.88 11.00 6.84
N GLY A 64 -10.74 11.64 6.58
CA GLY A 64 -9.81 12.08 7.63
C GLY A 64 -8.92 11.00 8.27
N VAL A 65 -9.05 9.73 7.86
CA VAL A 65 -8.16 8.65 8.33
C VAL A 65 -6.75 8.72 7.74
N GLY A 66 -6.50 9.56 6.74
CA GLY A 66 -5.16 9.73 6.14
C GLY A 66 -4.88 8.84 4.94
N LYS A 67 -5.87 8.58 4.08
CA LYS A 67 -5.71 7.86 2.81
C LYS A 67 -4.71 8.52 1.88
N THR A 68 -4.96 9.77 1.53
CA THR A 68 -4.09 10.60 0.68
C THR A 68 -2.69 10.76 1.30
N SER A 69 -2.61 10.94 2.63
CA SER A 69 -1.33 11.02 3.36
C SER A 69 -0.52 9.72 3.28
N THR A 70 -1.19 8.56 3.35
CA THR A 70 -0.57 7.24 3.23
C THR A 70 -0.04 7.03 1.82
N ILE A 71 -0.85 7.33 0.81
CA ILE A 71 -0.46 7.23 -0.60
C ILE A 71 0.75 8.13 -0.86
N ALA A 72 0.68 9.39 -0.45
CA ALA A 72 1.77 10.33 -0.62
C ALA A 72 3.07 9.84 0.04
N ARG A 73 2.96 9.30 1.26
CA ARG A 73 4.10 8.73 1.98
C ARG A 73 4.72 7.54 1.27
N LEU A 74 3.90 6.61 0.76
CA LEU A 74 4.36 5.42 0.03
C LEU A 74 4.97 5.78 -1.32
N SER A 75 4.41 6.75 -2.03
CA SER A 75 4.88 7.15 -3.37
C SER A 75 5.98 8.21 -3.37
N GLY A 76 6.39 8.71 -2.20
CA GLY A 76 7.40 9.75 -2.08
C GLY A 76 6.93 11.17 -2.43
N HIS A 77 5.60 11.41 -2.44
CA HIS A 77 5.05 12.76 -2.52
C HIS A 77 5.08 13.45 -1.14
N PRO A 78 5.07 14.80 -1.09
CA PRO A 78 4.91 15.53 0.16
C PRO A 78 3.62 15.14 0.87
N VAL A 79 3.72 14.77 2.15
CA VAL A 79 2.54 14.45 2.95
C VAL A 79 1.77 15.75 3.25
N PRO A 80 0.47 15.84 2.91
CA PRO A 80 -0.33 17.03 3.20
C PRO A 80 -0.39 17.34 4.70
N SER A 81 -0.19 18.61 5.07
CA SER A 81 -0.27 19.07 6.47
C SER A 81 -1.70 19.38 6.92
N THR A 82 -2.59 19.67 5.98
CA THR A 82 -4.01 19.92 6.24
C THR A 82 -4.87 18.87 5.55
N HIS A 83 -5.92 18.44 6.24
CA HIS A 83 -6.89 17.52 5.64
C HIS A 83 -7.78 18.27 4.65
N SER A 84 -7.80 17.79 3.41
CA SER A 84 -8.79 18.14 2.41
C SER A 84 -9.41 16.87 1.85
N GLU A 85 -10.74 16.86 1.69
CA GLU A 85 -11.41 15.71 1.10
C GLU A 85 -11.00 15.57 -0.37
N THR A 86 -10.60 14.36 -0.77
CA THR A 86 -10.24 14.05 -2.15
C THR A 86 -11.45 14.25 -3.08
N ALA A 87 -11.32 15.21 -4.00
CA ALA A 87 -12.33 15.44 -5.02
C ALA A 87 -12.29 14.34 -6.09
N GLY A 88 -13.34 13.52 -6.15
CA GLY A 88 -13.46 12.46 -7.16
C GLY A 88 -12.50 11.29 -6.91
N ILE A 89 -11.77 10.91 -7.96
CA ILE A 89 -10.78 9.82 -7.94
C ILE A 89 -9.41 10.44 -8.24
N GLN A 90 -8.43 10.20 -7.36
CA GLN A 90 -7.04 10.51 -7.62
C GLN A 90 -6.24 9.22 -7.79
N VAL A 91 -5.42 9.15 -8.84
CA VAL A 91 -4.58 7.99 -9.12
C VAL A 91 -3.13 8.39 -8.97
N THR A 92 -2.40 7.69 -8.11
CA THR A 92 -0.96 7.86 -7.92
C THR A 92 -0.25 6.60 -8.37
N LYS A 93 0.75 6.74 -9.24
CA LYS A 93 1.61 5.63 -9.64
C LYS A 93 2.87 5.61 -8.80
N MET A 94 3.27 4.41 -8.40
CA MET A 94 4.57 4.18 -7.79
C MET A 94 5.16 2.86 -8.24
N TYR A 95 6.47 2.75 -8.08
CA TYR A 95 7.28 1.64 -8.55
C TYR A 95 8.02 1.04 -7.36
N TRP A 96 7.86 -0.26 -7.14
CA TRP A 96 8.55 -0.96 -6.07
C TRP A 96 9.19 -2.24 -6.59
N PRO A 97 10.51 -2.39 -6.53
CA PRO A 97 11.17 -3.59 -6.98
C PRO A 97 11.03 -4.68 -5.92
N VAL A 98 10.85 -5.92 -6.36
CA VAL A 98 10.85 -7.09 -5.49
C VAL A 98 11.68 -8.21 -6.08
N LYS A 99 12.22 -9.07 -5.22
CA LYS A 99 12.93 -10.28 -5.63
C LYS A 99 12.09 -11.50 -5.31
N ILE A 100 11.71 -12.24 -6.34
CA ILE A 100 10.91 -13.46 -6.22
C ILE A 100 11.79 -14.58 -5.68
N ALA A 101 11.40 -15.18 -4.55
CA ALA A 101 12.23 -16.15 -3.83
C ALA A 101 12.51 -17.41 -4.65
N HIS A 102 11.49 -17.98 -5.30
CA HIS A 102 11.62 -19.25 -6.03
C HIS A 102 12.28 -19.12 -7.41
N LEU A 103 12.22 -17.94 -8.05
CA LEU A 103 12.83 -17.70 -9.36
C LEU A 103 14.18 -16.99 -9.29
N ASN A 104 14.55 -16.46 -8.12
CA ASN A 104 15.70 -15.56 -7.95
C ASN A 104 15.70 -14.41 -8.97
N LYS A 105 14.51 -13.92 -9.34
CA LYS A 105 14.28 -12.91 -10.38
C LYS A 105 13.79 -11.62 -9.76
N ILE A 106 14.24 -10.48 -10.30
CA ILE A 106 13.77 -9.17 -9.90
C ILE A 106 12.61 -8.76 -10.80
N VAL A 107 11.54 -8.28 -10.18
CA VAL A 107 10.32 -7.80 -10.82
C VAL A 107 10.03 -6.39 -10.32
N MET A 108 9.62 -5.49 -11.21
CA MET A 108 9.18 -4.15 -10.89
C MET A 108 7.66 -4.16 -10.73
N MET A 109 7.21 -3.87 -9.51
CA MET A 109 5.79 -3.77 -9.20
C MET A 109 5.32 -2.35 -9.48
N ASN A 110 4.47 -2.21 -10.49
CA ASN A 110 3.87 -0.94 -10.93
C ASN A 110 2.52 -0.79 -10.24
N LEU A 111 2.52 -0.10 -9.09
CA LEU A 111 1.34 0.06 -8.26
C LEU A 111 0.59 1.34 -8.66
N SER A 112 -0.66 1.18 -9.06
CA SER A 112 -1.60 2.29 -9.28
C SER A 112 -2.53 2.37 -8.08
N LEU A 113 -2.29 3.35 -7.20
CA LEU A 113 -3.06 3.62 -5.99
C LEU A 113 -4.24 4.53 -6.32
N TRP A 114 -5.46 4.03 -6.16
CA TRP A 114 -6.71 4.77 -6.41
C TRP A 114 -7.27 5.30 -5.10
N ASP A 115 -7.04 6.60 -4.85
CA ASP A 115 -7.63 7.33 -3.73
C ASP A 115 -9.02 7.83 -4.11
N THR A 116 -9.97 7.68 -3.18
CA THR A 116 -11.31 8.23 -3.33
C THR A 116 -11.77 8.94 -2.08
N GLY A 117 -12.40 10.10 -2.27
CA GLY A 117 -13.11 10.79 -1.20
C GLY A 117 -14.37 10.00 -0.84
N GLU A 118 -14.63 9.88 0.46
CA GLU A 118 -15.86 9.25 0.97
C GLU A 118 -17.10 10.05 0.52
N ILE A 119 -17.00 11.38 0.53
CA ILE A 119 -18.07 12.27 0.06
C ILE A 119 -18.31 12.07 -1.44
N ALA A 120 -17.25 11.91 -2.23
CA ALA A 120 -17.37 11.70 -3.67
C ALA A 120 -18.04 10.36 -3.98
N VAL A 121 -17.66 9.29 -3.28
CA VAL A 121 -18.27 7.96 -3.40
C VAL A 121 -19.75 7.98 -3.03
N LYS A 122 -20.16 8.73 -2.01
CA LYS A 122 -21.58 8.86 -1.62
C LYS A 122 -22.39 9.74 -2.56
N LYS A 123 -21.75 10.72 -3.19
CA LYS A 123 -22.41 11.70 -4.06
C LYS A 123 -22.57 11.21 -5.51
N PHE A 124 -21.68 10.33 -5.96
CA PHE A 124 -21.59 9.91 -7.36
C PHE A 124 -21.58 8.39 -7.49
N ASP A 125 -22.71 7.82 -7.94
CA ASP A 125 -22.91 6.37 -8.04
C ASP A 125 -21.91 5.67 -8.97
N HIS A 126 -21.29 6.39 -9.92
CA HIS A 126 -20.34 5.84 -10.87
C HIS A 126 -18.90 5.74 -10.33
N ILE A 127 -18.57 6.42 -9.23
CA ILE A 127 -17.21 6.39 -8.67
C ILE A 127 -16.90 5.02 -8.05
N LEU A 128 -17.86 4.46 -7.30
CA LEU A 128 -17.66 3.19 -6.62
C LEU A 128 -17.42 2.02 -7.61
N PRO A 129 -18.22 1.85 -8.69
CA PRO A 129 -17.95 0.84 -9.71
C PRO A 129 -16.60 1.03 -10.40
N ALA A 130 -16.21 2.27 -10.74
CA ALA A 130 -14.93 2.55 -11.39
C ALA A 130 -13.72 2.16 -10.50
N CYS A 131 -13.86 2.37 -9.19
CA CYS A 131 -12.86 1.97 -8.20
C CYS A 131 -12.87 0.49 -7.87
N LYS A 132 -13.95 -0.24 -8.14
CA LYS A 132 -14.05 -1.70 -7.95
C LYS A 132 -13.65 -2.51 -9.19
N SER A 133 -13.85 -1.98 -10.40
CA SER A 133 -13.53 -2.70 -11.64
C SER A 133 -12.04 -2.97 -11.75
N ASP A 134 -11.67 -4.21 -12.09
CA ASP A 134 -10.30 -4.63 -12.40
C ASP A 134 -9.29 -4.30 -11.29
N VAL A 135 -9.75 -4.32 -10.04
CA VAL A 135 -8.89 -4.11 -8.88
C VAL A 135 -8.12 -5.38 -8.59
N ASP A 136 -6.85 -5.21 -8.23
CA ASP A 136 -6.00 -6.31 -7.83
C ASP A 136 -5.92 -6.51 -6.32
N GLY A 137 -6.01 -5.41 -5.57
CA GLY A 137 -6.09 -5.42 -4.13
C GLY A 137 -6.75 -4.18 -3.55
N ILE A 138 -7.16 -4.29 -2.28
CA ILE A 138 -7.80 -3.22 -1.53
C ILE A 138 -7.00 -2.96 -0.25
N LEU A 139 -6.65 -1.70 -0.03
CA LEU A 139 -6.09 -1.21 1.22
C LEU A 139 -7.22 -0.57 2.04
N PHE A 140 -7.50 -1.18 3.19
CA PHE A 140 -8.48 -0.69 4.16
C PHE A 140 -7.77 0.14 5.21
N LEU A 141 -8.08 1.44 5.28
CA LEU A 141 -7.40 2.38 6.16
C LEU A 141 -8.30 2.79 7.32
N PHE A 142 -7.74 2.72 8.51
CA PHE A 142 -8.32 3.28 9.74
C PHE A 142 -7.29 4.15 10.45
N SER A 143 -7.73 4.93 11.43
CA SER A 143 -6.84 5.73 12.26
C SER A 143 -6.78 5.22 13.69
N PHE A 144 -5.59 5.14 14.27
CA PHE A 144 -5.42 4.73 15.66
C PHE A 144 -6.10 5.67 16.67
N VAL A 145 -6.42 6.91 16.26
CA VAL A 145 -7.09 7.93 17.08
C VAL A 145 -8.58 8.11 16.74
N ASP A 146 -9.15 7.22 15.92
CA ASP A 146 -10.58 7.21 15.59
C ASP A 146 -11.11 5.77 15.64
N LYS A 147 -11.62 5.35 16.80
CA LYS A 147 -12.19 4.00 16.97
C LYS A 147 -13.34 3.72 16.01
N GLY A 148 -14.14 4.74 15.67
CA GLY A 148 -15.23 4.58 14.70
C GLY A 148 -14.72 4.16 13.33
N SER A 149 -13.54 4.64 12.92
CA SER A 149 -12.91 4.20 11.66
C SER A 149 -12.45 2.74 11.68
N TRP A 150 -12.06 2.22 12.86
CA TRP A 150 -11.69 0.81 13.04
C TRP A 150 -12.90 -0.11 13.01
N GLU A 151 -13.97 0.26 13.73
CA GLU A 151 -15.22 -0.50 13.77
C GLU A 151 -15.90 -0.59 12.41
N GLU A 152 -15.63 0.36 11.50
CA GLU A 152 -16.15 0.34 10.12
C GLU A 152 -15.42 -0.66 9.20
N ILE A 153 -14.18 -1.05 9.51
CA ILE A 153 -13.36 -1.91 8.62
C ILE A 153 -14.07 -3.23 8.26
N PRO A 154 -14.63 -4.01 9.21
CA PRO A 154 -15.39 -5.21 8.88
C PRO A 154 -16.56 -4.96 7.92
N HIS A 155 -17.27 -3.84 8.10
CA HIS A 155 -18.39 -3.46 7.22
C HIS A 155 -17.91 -3.11 5.82
N LEU A 156 -16.78 -2.42 5.69
CA LEU A 156 -16.16 -2.11 4.40
C LEU A 156 -15.71 -3.38 3.68
N ILE A 157 -15.10 -4.34 4.38
CA ILE A 157 -14.67 -5.62 3.81
C ILE A 157 -15.87 -6.39 3.24
N SER A 158 -16.94 -6.52 4.01
CA SER A 158 -18.16 -7.21 3.57
C SER A 158 -18.90 -6.51 2.43
N ARG A 159 -18.80 -5.17 2.33
CA ARG A 159 -19.46 -4.39 1.26
C ARG A 159 -18.65 -4.36 -0.04
N LEU A 160 -17.33 -4.40 0.07
CA LEU A 160 -16.44 -4.16 -1.05
C LEU A 160 -15.82 -5.41 -1.65
N THR A 161 -15.89 -6.54 -0.94
CA THR A 161 -15.30 -7.79 -1.41
C THR A 161 -16.28 -8.94 -1.26
N ASP A 162 -16.30 -9.81 -2.27
CA ASP A 162 -17.02 -11.06 -2.22
C ASP A 162 -16.07 -12.21 -1.81
N PRO A 163 -16.59 -13.32 -1.25
CA PRO A 163 -15.76 -14.47 -0.87
C PRO A 163 -15.07 -15.16 -2.06
N GLN A 164 -15.63 -15.01 -3.26
CA GLN A 164 -15.07 -15.57 -4.51
C GLN A 164 -14.04 -14.64 -5.14
N ASP A 165 -13.92 -13.40 -4.65
CA ASP A 165 -12.96 -12.44 -5.18
C ASP A 165 -11.55 -12.82 -4.75
N GLN A 166 -10.72 -13.16 -5.74
CA GLN A 166 -9.28 -13.28 -5.58
C GLN A 166 -8.64 -11.89 -5.56
N LEU A 167 -8.90 -11.13 -4.50
CA LEU A 167 -8.34 -9.80 -4.23
C LEU A 167 -7.33 -9.87 -3.09
N SER A 168 -6.22 -9.16 -3.23
CA SER A 168 -5.30 -8.92 -2.10
C SER A 168 -5.93 -7.92 -1.13
N LYS A 169 -6.13 -8.29 0.13
CA LYS A 169 -6.82 -7.45 1.13
C LYS A 169 -5.87 -7.17 2.29
N ILE A 170 -5.59 -5.90 2.56
CA ILE A 170 -4.65 -5.47 3.61
C ILE A 170 -5.27 -4.33 4.39
N VAL A 171 -5.06 -4.32 5.71
CA VAL A 171 -5.48 -3.20 6.57
C VAL A 171 -4.27 -2.36 6.95
N ILE A 172 -4.41 -1.03 6.92
CA ILE A 172 -3.37 -0.09 7.33
C ILE A 172 -3.94 0.84 8.42
N GLY A 173 -3.34 0.79 9.61
CA GLY A 173 -3.61 1.72 10.70
C GLY A 173 -2.69 2.93 10.63
N THR A 174 -3.27 4.13 10.49
CA THR A 174 -2.56 5.40 10.37
C THR A 174 -2.49 6.14 11.71
N LYS A 175 -1.66 7.20 11.77
CA LYS A 175 -1.45 8.04 12.96
C LYS A 175 -0.93 7.23 14.15
N PHE A 176 -0.14 6.20 13.87
CA PHE A 176 0.43 5.32 14.89
C PHE A 176 1.41 6.06 15.81
N ASP A 177 1.92 7.22 15.37
CA ASP A 177 2.73 8.15 16.17
C ASP A 177 1.98 8.75 17.38
N GLN A 178 0.65 8.79 17.36
CA GLN A 178 -0.17 9.36 18.42
C GLN A 178 -0.54 8.34 19.50
N TYR A 179 0.45 7.63 20.03
CA TYR A 179 0.27 6.53 21.00
C TYR A 179 -0.60 6.90 22.21
N ALA A 180 -0.48 8.13 22.71
CA ALA A 180 -1.24 8.61 23.86
C ALA A 180 -2.75 8.74 23.59
N HIS A 181 -3.14 8.88 22.31
CA HIS A 181 -4.52 9.00 21.87
C HIS A 181 -5.00 7.73 21.16
N SER A 182 -4.27 6.62 21.29
CA SER A 182 -4.64 5.38 20.63
C SER A 182 -5.89 4.78 21.26
N GLU A 183 -6.95 4.66 20.46
CA GLU A 183 -8.24 4.09 20.87
C GLU A 183 -8.38 2.61 20.47
N VAL A 184 -7.41 2.07 19.72
CA VAL A 184 -7.40 0.68 19.21
C VAL A 184 -6.24 -0.10 19.83
N SER A 185 -6.57 -1.17 20.54
CA SER A 185 -5.61 -1.99 21.28
C SER A 185 -4.90 -3.02 20.40
N GLN A 186 -3.69 -3.43 20.78
CA GLN A 186 -2.97 -4.53 20.10
C GLN A 186 -3.74 -5.87 20.17
N ARG A 187 -4.61 -6.04 21.16
CA ARG A 187 -5.45 -7.23 21.29
C ARG A 187 -6.51 -7.27 20.18
N GLU A 188 -7.20 -6.16 19.93
CA GLU A 188 -8.19 -6.05 18.86
C GLU A 188 -7.55 -6.29 17.48
N LEU A 189 -6.33 -5.78 17.26
CA LEU A 189 -5.61 -6.04 16.00
C LEU A 189 -5.33 -7.54 15.81
N ARG A 190 -4.81 -8.23 16.84
CA ARG A 190 -4.52 -9.68 16.75
C ARG A 190 -5.78 -10.52 16.58
N GLU A 191 -6.86 -10.17 17.27
CA GLU A 191 -8.15 -10.84 17.12
C GLU A 191 -8.69 -10.66 15.70
N PHE A 192 -8.55 -9.47 15.12
CA PHE A 192 -8.90 -9.19 13.73
C PHE A 192 -8.05 -10.00 12.75
N GLU A 193 -6.72 -9.98 12.90
CA GLU A 193 -5.78 -10.74 12.05
C GLU A 193 -6.07 -12.24 12.06
N SER A 194 -6.38 -12.80 13.23
CA SER A 194 -6.75 -14.21 13.37
C SER A 194 -8.11 -14.51 12.73
N ARG A 195 -9.08 -13.61 12.84
CA ARG A 195 -10.44 -13.81 12.34
C ARG A 195 -10.53 -13.68 10.82
N TRP A 196 -9.91 -12.63 10.27
CA TRP A 196 -10.02 -12.28 8.85
C TRP A 196 -8.86 -12.82 8.01
N GLN A 197 -7.78 -13.32 8.64
CA GLN A 197 -6.57 -13.80 7.97
C GLN A 197 -5.91 -12.73 7.08
N MET A 198 -6.10 -11.46 7.42
CA MET A 198 -5.59 -10.27 6.72
C MET A 198 -4.55 -9.56 7.57
N PRO A 199 -3.41 -9.13 7.02
CA PRO A 199 -2.38 -8.42 7.77
C PRO A 199 -2.85 -7.00 8.14
N VAL A 200 -2.47 -6.55 9.35
CA VAL A 200 -2.66 -5.16 9.80
C VAL A 200 -1.31 -4.46 9.89
N LEU A 201 -1.06 -3.55 8.94
CA LEU A 201 0.15 -2.74 8.87
C LEU A 201 -0.04 -1.43 9.63
N LYS A 202 1.06 -0.88 10.16
CA LYS A 202 1.05 0.36 10.96
C LYS A 202 1.87 1.40 10.24
N MET A 203 1.33 2.62 10.10
CA MET A 203 1.99 3.71 9.41
C MET A 203 1.91 5.04 10.17
N CYS A 204 3.05 5.74 10.16
CA CYS A 204 3.19 7.11 10.63
C CYS A 204 3.37 8.02 9.41
N ASN A 205 2.33 8.78 9.06
CA ASN A 205 2.35 9.68 7.91
C ASN A 205 2.82 11.07 8.34
N ILE A 206 4.09 11.17 8.76
CA ILE A 206 4.66 12.42 9.25
C ILE A 206 5.34 13.15 8.08
N ALA A 207 5.12 14.47 7.98
CA ALA A 207 5.70 15.32 6.95
C ALA A 207 7.23 15.57 7.09
N SER A 208 7.93 14.82 7.95
CA SER A 208 9.32 15.05 8.33
C SER A 208 10.25 14.98 7.10
N GLN A 209 10.86 16.12 6.78
CA GLN A 209 11.93 16.26 5.79
C GLN A 209 13.32 15.87 6.33
N GLU A 210 13.46 15.54 7.63
CA GLU A 210 14.76 15.59 8.30
C GLU A 210 15.28 14.27 8.89
N THR A 211 14.48 13.20 8.90
CA THR A 211 14.91 11.93 9.48
C THR A 211 15.11 10.88 8.40
N GLY A 212 16.35 10.42 8.20
CA GLY A 212 16.76 9.32 7.32
C GLY A 212 16.13 7.94 7.61
N VAL A 213 15.04 7.91 8.39
CA VAL A 213 14.13 6.79 8.64
C VAL A 213 13.08 6.66 7.52
N GLY A 214 13.04 7.63 6.60
CA GLY A 214 12.05 7.76 5.51
C GLY A 214 11.67 6.47 4.80
N LEU A 215 12.67 5.77 4.24
CA LEU A 215 12.46 4.53 3.51
C LEU A 215 12.33 3.30 4.41
N CYS A 216 12.97 3.30 5.59
CA CYS A 216 12.99 2.16 6.49
C CYS A 216 11.59 1.76 6.98
N ASP A 217 10.72 2.74 7.19
CA ASP A 217 9.35 2.48 7.67
C ASP A 217 8.43 1.98 6.54
N ILE A 218 8.67 2.41 5.30
CA ILE A 218 7.82 2.04 4.16
C ILE A 218 8.24 0.71 3.51
N ILE A 219 9.51 0.32 3.61
CA ILE A 219 10.03 -0.93 3.01
C ILE A 219 9.21 -2.16 3.48
N PRO A 220 8.99 -2.40 4.79
CA PRO A 220 8.20 -3.55 5.24
C PRO A 220 6.75 -3.49 4.75
N VAL A 221 6.18 -2.28 4.67
CA VAL A 221 4.80 -2.07 4.20
C VAL A 221 4.68 -2.42 2.72
N LEU A 222 5.59 -1.89 1.88
CA LEU A 222 5.60 -2.14 0.44
C LEU A 222 5.91 -3.60 0.12
N ASN A 223 6.86 -4.21 0.83
CA ASN A 223 7.15 -5.63 0.69
C ASN A 223 5.91 -6.48 1.03
N CYS A 224 5.22 -6.19 2.14
CA CYS A 224 4.01 -6.92 2.51
C CYS A 224 2.88 -6.75 1.47
N ILE A 225 2.68 -5.53 0.96
CA ILE A 225 1.68 -5.27 -0.09
C ILE A 225 2.00 -6.06 -1.35
N CYS A 226 3.24 -5.98 -1.84
CA CYS A 226 3.67 -6.68 -3.04
C CYS A 226 3.65 -8.19 -2.86
N GLU A 227 3.97 -8.69 -1.66
CA GLU A 227 3.96 -10.13 -1.38
C GLU A 227 2.55 -10.70 -1.47
N HIS A 228 1.55 -10.02 -0.91
CA HIS A 228 0.16 -10.47 -1.00
C HIS A 228 -0.40 -10.34 -2.43
N LEU A 229 0.00 -9.32 -3.19
CA LEU A 229 -0.37 -9.16 -4.60
C LEU A 229 0.23 -10.27 -5.47
N TRP A 230 1.52 -10.58 -5.29
CA TRP A 230 2.19 -11.61 -6.05
C TRP A 230 1.68 -13.01 -5.69
N HIS A 231 1.49 -13.31 -4.40
CA HIS A 231 0.92 -14.58 -3.95
C HIS A 231 -0.47 -14.82 -4.54
N ARG A 232 -1.30 -13.77 -4.64
CA ARG A 232 -2.60 -13.84 -5.30
C ARG A 232 -2.45 -14.27 -6.77
N ASP A 233 -1.51 -13.70 -7.51
CA ASP A 233 -1.29 -14.04 -8.93
C ASP A 233 -0.87 -15.50 -9.11
N VAL A 234 0.05 -15.98 -8.27
CA VAL A 234 0.45 -17.40 -8.25
C VAL A 234 -0.78 -18.30 -8.04
N LEU A 235 -1.65 -17.97 -7.09
CA LEU A 235 -2.90 -18.72 -6.87
C LEU A 235 -3.89 -18.61 -8.04
N LYS A 236 -3.93 -17.47 -8.74
CA LYS A 236 -4.79 -17.31 -9.93
C LYS A 236 -4.32 -18.21 -11.08
N GLU A 237 -3.01 -18.34 -11.24
CA GLU A 237 -2.40 -19.17 -12.28
C GLU A 237 -2.57 -20.66 -11.98
N GLU A 238 -2.46 -21.09 -10.72
CA GLU A 238 -2.68 -22.49 -10.32
C GLU A 238 -4.14 -22.97 -10.50
N GLN A 239 -5.10 -22.05 -10.55
CA GLN A 239 -6.53 -22.35 -10.73
C GLN A 239 -6.99 -22.32 -12.20
N LYS A 240 -6.12 -21.95 -13.14
CA LYS A 240 -6.39 -21.99 -14.59
C LYS A 240 -5.98 -23.33 -15.18
#